data_AF-X1MW98-F1
#
_entry.id   AF-X1MW98-F1
#
_cell.length_a   1.000
_cell.length_b   1.000
_cell.length_c   1.000
_cell.angle_alpha   90.00
_cell.angle_beta   90.00
_cell.angle_gamma   90.00
#
_symmetry.space_group_name_H-M   'P 1'
#
loop_
_entity.id
_entity.type
_entity.pdbx_description
1 polymer ?
#
loop_
_entity_poly.entity_id
_entity_poly.type
_entity_poly.pdbx_seq_one_letter_code
_entity_poly.pdbx_strand_id
1 'polypeptide(L)'
;MEQTLAPPIDKELEAKIEKLHTELETLRDEVYGRFPGVTLSAWVTFPDSPGIVINEERAKATPCKCFTYKGKDYCYSPGIIGMLESGQVPSYCPTKVYEVRPGIKQRFEEFSEAAEAAHKRIEHIPKGERLVPWLREMGKELSVRGIEV
;
A
#
# COMPACT_ATOMS: atom_id res chain seq x y z
N MET A 1 -34.96 -1.92 28.96
CA MET A 1 -34.60 -0.60 28.40
C MET A 1 -33.52 -0.03 29.27
N GLU A 2 -32.27 -0.19 28.89
CA GLU A 2 -31.13 0.34 29.65
C GLU A 2 -30.40 1.27 28.70
N GLN A 3 -30.70 2.57 28.79
CA GLN A 3 -29.97 3.60 28.05
C GLN A 3 -28.72 3.93 28.86
N THR A 4 -27.58 3.46 28.38
CA THR A 4 -26.26 3.83 28.89
C THR A 4 -26.03 5.30 28.56
N LEU A 5 -26.32 6.18 29.52
CA LEU A 5 -25.99 7.61 29.42
C LEU A 5 -24.46 7.74 29.46
N ALA A 6 -23.86 8.10 28.32
CA ALA A 6 -22.46 8.45 28.25
C ALA A 6 -22.15 9.59 29.25
N PRO A 7 -21.03 9.52 30.00
CA PRO A 7 -20.69 10.57 30.95
C PRO A 7 -20.55 11.92 30.24
N PRO A 8 -20.96 13.04 30.86
CA PRO A 8 -20.84 14.36 30.27
C PRO A 8 -19.37 14.64 29.98
N ILE A 9 -19.05 14.82 28.71
CA ILE A 9 -17.70 15.19 28.29
C ILE A 9 -17.42 16.56 28.89
N ASP A 10 -16.31 16.66 29.63
CA ASP A 10 -15.86 17.92 30.22
C ASP A 10 -15.75 18.97 29.09
N LYS A 11 -16.38 20.13 29.25
CA LYS A 11 -16.35 21.21 28.26
C LYS A 11 -14.92 21.64 27.93
N GLU A 12 -13.99 21.47 28.88
CA GLU A 12 -12.57 21.70 28.64
C GLU A 12 -11.97 20.66 27.69
N LEU A 13 -12.43 19.41 27.76
CA LEU A 13 -12.02 18.34 26.86
C LEU A 13 -12.63 18.51 25.46
N GLU A 14 -13.89 18.95 25.36
CA GLU A 14 -14.53 19.29 24.07
C GLU A 14 -13.76 20.42 23.36
N ALA A 15 -13.39 21.48 24.09
CA ALA A 15 -12.60 22.57 23.56
C ALA A 15 -11.20 22.11 23.10
N LYS A 16 -10.58 21.16 23.81
CA LYS A 16 -9.30 20.56 23.38
C LYS A 16 -9.45 19.72 22.13
N ILE A 17 -10.53 18.94 22.01
CA ILE A 17 -10.83 18.13 20.82
C ILE A 17 -11.05 19.03 19.61
N GLU A 18 -11.83 20.10 19.76
CA GLU A 18 -12.12 21.05 18.69
C GLU A 18 -10.85 21.79 18.23
N LYS A 19 -9.99 22.17 19.19
CA LYS A 19 -8.68 22.74 18.88
C LYS A 19 -7.79 21.76 18.10
N LEU A 20 -7.70 20.50 18.54
CA LEU A 20 -6.93 19.47 17.86
C LEU A 20 -7.47 19.17 16.46
N HIS A 21 -8.80 19.16 16.27
CA HIS A 21 -9.40 19.05 14.95
C HIS A 21 -8.98 20.20 14.05
N THR A 22 -9.04 21.43 14.54
CA THR A 22 -8.65 22.62 13.77
C THR A 22 -7.16 22.60 13.39
N GLU A 23 -6.29 22.18 14.31
CA GLU A 23 -4.86 22.01 14.05
C GLU A 23 -4.60 20.91 13.00
N LEU A 24 -5.31 19.79 13.07
CA LEU A 24 -5.26 18.73 12.07
C LEU A 24 -5.72 19.20 10.69
N GLU A 25 -6.80 19.97 10.61
CA GLU A 25 -7.28 20.52 9.34
C GLU A 25 -6.30 21.53 8.75
N THR A 26 -5.69 22.37 9.58
CA THR A 26 -4.67 23.31 9.14
C THR A 26 -3.45 22.59 8.58
N LEU A 27 -2.94 21.57 9.29
CA LEU A 27 -1.83 20.75 8.82
C LEU A 27 -2.17 19.99 7.54
N ARG A 28 -3.40 19.45 7.46
CA ARG A 28 -3.92 18.80 6.26
C ARG A 28 -3.89 19.75 5.08
N ASP A 29 -4.39 20.97 5.25
CA ASP A 29 -4.50 21.97 4.20
C ASP A 29 -3.11 22.54 3.82
N GLU A 30 -2.18 22.65 4.77
CA GLU A 30 -0.78 22.98 4.50
C GLU A 30 -0.08 21.89 3.68
N VAL A 31 -0.29 20.61 4.03
CA VAL A 31 0.26 19.48 3.28
C VAL A 31 -0.32 19.43 1.87
N TYR A 32 -1.65 19.55 1.71
CA TYR A 32 -2.27 19.57 0.38
C TYR A 32 -1.93 20.83 -0.43
N GLY A 33 -1.77 21.98 0.22
CA GLY A 33 -1.39 23.25 -0.40
C GLY A 33 0.08 23.30 -0.83
N ARG A 34 0.97 22.63 -0.10
CA ARG A 34 2.40 22.53 -0.42
C ARG A 34 2.69 21.52 -1.54
N PHE A 35 1.75 20.62 -1.82
CA PHE A 35 1.85 19.59 -2.84
C PHE A 35 0.61 19.58 -3.76
N PRO A 36 0.35 20.66 -4.52
CA PRO A 36 -0.81 20.73 -5.40
C PRO A 36 -0.74 19.61 -6.46
N GLY A 37 -1.77 18.75 -6.48
CA GLY A 37 -1.89 17.62 -7.41
C GLY A 37 -1.38 16.27 -6.89
N VAL A 38 -0.87 16.19 -5.66
CA VAL A 38 -0.46 14.92 -5.05
C VAL A 38 -1.70 14.23 -4.47
N THR A 39 -2.32 13.40 -5.29
CA THR A 39 -3.38 12.47 -4.88
C THR A 39 -2.82 11.41 -3.92
N LEU A 40 -3.66 10.69 -3.19
CA LEU A 40 -3.22 9.52 -2.40
C LEU A 40 -2.45 8.53 -3.31
N SER A 41 -2.86 8.42 -4.58
CA SER A 41 -2.12 7.70 -5.62
C SER A 41 -0.72 8.25 -5.88
N ALA A 42 -0.46 9.55 -5.77
CA ALA A 42 0.87 10.13 -5.95
C ALA A 42 1.84 9.77 -4.81
N TRP A 43 1.34 9.49 -3.59
CA TRP A 43 2.14 8.89 -2.51
C TRP A 43 2.46 7.41 -2.79
N VAL A 44 1.52 6.70 -3.44
CA VAL A 44 1.65 5.28 -3.85
C VAL A 44 2.46 5.11 -5.15
N THR A 45 2.57 6.15 -5.98
CA THR A 45 3.29 6.13 -7.28
C THR A 45 4.59 6.91 -7.26
N PHE A 46 5.12 7.26 -6.09
CA PHE A 46 6.53 7.65 -6.02
C PHE A 46 7.37 6.51 -6.63
N PRO A 47 8.36 6.80 -7.49
CA PRO A 47 9.17 5.76 -8.15
C PRO A 47 9.89 4.84 -7.16
N ASP A 48 9.97 5.25 -5.90
CA ASP A 48 10.49 4.50 -4.75
C ASP A 48 9.38 4.18 -3.73
N SER A 49 8.12 3.96 -4.14
CA SER A 49 6.98 3.88 -3.20
C SER A 49 7.22 2.74 -2.20
N PRO A 50 7.68 3.06 -0.98
CA PRO A 50 8.05 2.06 -0.02
C PRO A 50 6.75 1.41 0.46
N GLY A 51 6.85 0.21 1.02
CA GLY A 51 5.73 -0.31 1.79
C GLY A 51 5.26 0.76 2.79
N ILE A 52 3.96 1.06 2.78
CA ILE A 52 3.37 2.14 3.58
C ILE A 52 3.30 1.67 5.02
N VAL A 53 4.04 2.34 5.91
CA VAL A 53 4.05 2.02 7.33
C VAL A 53 2.75 2.50 7.96
N ILE A 54 1.91 1.56 8.38
CA ILE A 54 0.63 1.84 9.05
C ILE A 54 0.78 1.70 10.56
N ASN A 55 1.60 0.76 11.00
CA ASN A 55 1.89 0.55 12.41
C ASN A 55 3.36 0.17 12.59
N GLU A 56 4.15 1.14 13.04
CA GLU A 56 5.60 0.99 13.18
C GLU A 56 5.98 0.00 14.28
N GLU A 57 5.30 0.04 15.43
CA GLU A 57 5.55 -0.86 16.55
C GLU A 57 5.30 -2.32 16.16
N ARG A 58 4.17 -2.59 15.49
CA ARG A 58 3.83 -3.92 15.00
C ARG A 58 4.80 -4.39 13.91
N ALA A 59 5.20 -3.49 13.02
CA ALA A 59 6.15 -3.81 11.96
C ALA A 59 7.52 -4.22 12.52
N LYS A 60 7.98 -3.58 13.61
CA LYS A 60 9.25 -3.92 14.29
C LYS A 60 9.15 -5.13 15.23
N ALA A 61 7.97 -5.42 15.77
CA ALA A 61 7.78 -6.51 16.72
C ALA A 61 7.51 -7.87 16.04
N THR A 62 7.03 -7.87 14.79
CA THR A 62 6.62 -9.08 14.09
C THR A 62 7.65 -9.55 13.06
N PRO A 63 7.84 -10.87 12.88
CA PRO A 63 8.72 -11.39 11.85
C PRO A 63 8.18 -11.08 10.45
N CYS A 64 9.07 -10.64 9.56
CA CYS A 64 8.75 -10.46 8.16
C CYS A 64 8.47 -11.81 7.50
N LYS A 65 7.49 -11.79 6.59
CA LYS A 65 7.14 -12.94 5.76
C LYS A 65 7.73 -12.71 4.39
N CYS A 66 8.62 -13.60 4.00
CA CYS A 66 9.36 -13.50 2.75
C CYS A 66 9.06 -14.69 1.85
N PHE A 67 9.14 -14.47 0.54
CA PHE A 67 9.17 -15.53 -0.46
C PHE A 67 10.12 -15.15 -1.59
N THR A 68 10.72 -16.16 -2.22
CA THR A 68 11.66 -15.95 -3.33
C THR A 68 10.95 -16.22 -4.65
N TYR A 69 11.04 -15.27 -5.58
CA TYR A 69 10.50 -15.39 -6.93
C TYR A 69 11.50 -14.82 -7.95
N LYS A 70 11.78 -15.58 -9.02
CA LYS A 70 12.78 -15.23 -10.07
C LYS A 70 14.13 -14.72 -9.49
N GLY A 71 14.60 -15.32 -8.39
CA GLY A 71 15.88 -14.97 -7.74
C GLY A 71 15.86 -13.68 -6.91
N LYS A 72 14.70 -13.05 -6.73
CA LYS A 72 14.50 -11.90 -5.82
C LYS A 72 13.69 -12.29 -4.60
N ASP A 73 14.07 -11.74 -3.45
CA ASP A 73 13.35 -11.91 -2.20
C ASP A 73 12.32 -10.81 -2.04
N TYR A 74 11.06 -11.21 -1.92
CA TYR A 74 9.94 -10.33 -1.64
C TYR A 74 9.49 -10.52 -0.21
N CYS A 75 9.65 -9.49 0.62
CA CYS A 75 9.31 -9.51 2.03
C CYS A 75 8.18 -8.52 2.34
N TYR A 76 7.31 -8.89 3.27
CA TYR A 76 6.33 -7.97 3.85
C TYR A 76 6.30 -8.11 5.37
N SER A 77 6.03 -7.01 6.08
CA SER A 77 5.90 -6.98 7.54
C SER A 77 4.45 -6.72 7.95
N PRO A 78 3.87 -7.47 8.92
CA PRO A 78 2.56 -7.18 9.50
C PRO A 78 2.53 -5.79 10.20
N GLY A 79 2.16 -4.75 9.46
CA GLY A 79 2.25 -3.35 9.90
C GLY A 79 2.65 -2.41 8.76
N ILE A 80 3.03 -2.98 7.63
CA ILE A 80 3.39 -2.29 6.39
C ILE A 80 2.50 -2.82 5.26
N ILE A 81 1.82 -1.92 4.55
CA ILE A 81 1.05 -2.26 3.35
C ILE A 81 1.97 -2.21 2.14
N GLY A 82 2.06 -3.32 1.41
CA GLY A 82 2.94 -3.46 0.25
C GLY A 82 4.19 -4.27 0.56
N MET A 83 5.02 -4.43 -0.46
CA MET A 83 6.30 -5.14 -0.35
C MET A 83 7.38 -4.18 0.14
N LEU A 84 8.28 -4.70 0.97
CA LEU A 84 9.44 -3.96 1.47
C LEU A 84 10.53 -3.95 0.41
N GLU A 85 11.04 -2.76 0.10
CA GLU A 85 12.25 -2.62 -0.71
C GLU A 85 13.52 -2.89 0.09
N SER A 86 14.64 -3.09 -0.62
CA SER A 86 15.96 -3.37 -0.03
C SER A 86 16.39 -2.36 1.04
N GLY A 87 15.93 -1.11 0.98
CA GLY A 87 16.21 -0.09 2.00
C GLY A 87 15.33 -0.19 3.26
N GLN A 88 14.12 -0.75 3.17
CA GLN A 88 13.20 -0.90 4.30
C GLN A 88 13.35 -2.22 5.03
N VAL A 89 13.82 -3.27 4.33
CA VAL A 89 14.04 -4.59 4.91
C VAL A 89 14.95 -4.54 6.16
N PRO A 90 16.09 -3.81 6.18
CA PRO A 90 16.93 -3.73 7.38
C PRO A 90 16.23 -3.07 8.58
N SER A 91 15.35 -2.10 8.32
CA SER A 91 14.70 -1.29 9.36
C SER A 91 13.48 -1.97 9.99
N TYR A 92 12.79 -2.80 9.21
CA TYR A 92 11.49 -3.38 9.61
C TYR A 92 11.44 -4.91 9.60
N CYS A 93 12.52 -5.60 9.19
CA CYS A 93 12.60 -7.05 9.29
C CYS A 93 13.60 -7.49 10.36
N PRO A 94 13.20 -7.53 11.65
CA PRO A 94 14.04 -8.08 12.71
C PRO A 94 14.35 -9.57 12.51
N THR A 95 13.44 -10.30 11.88
CA THR A 95 13.58 -11.72 11.54
C THR A 95 12.82 -12.00 10.25
N LYS A 96 13.42 -12.79 9.35
CA LYS A 96 12.79 -13.23 8.10
C LYS A 96 12.31 -14.66 8.23
N VAL A 97 11.02 -14.88 7.97
CA VAL A 97 10.42 -16.19 7.86
C VAL A 97 10.08 -16.42 6.39
N TYR A 98 10.75 -17.38 5.78
CA TYR A 98 10.47 -17.77 4.41
C TYR A 98 9.25 -18.71 4.41
N GLU A 99 8.12 -18.20 3.95
CA GLU A 99 6.90 -19.01 3.84
C GLU A 99 6.84 -19.64 2.45
N VAL A 100 6.90 -20.97 2.38
CA VAL A 100 6.60 -21.71 1.15
C VAL A 100 5.08 -21.77 1.00
N ARG A 101 4.50 -20.71 0.44
CA ARG A 101 3.10 -20.68 0.05
C ARG A 101 2.98 -20.91 -1.45
N PRO A 102 2.74 -22.15 -1.92
CA PRO A 102 2.62 -22.43 -3.35
C PRO A 102 1.53 -21.57 -4.01
N GLY A 103 0.42 -21.31 -3.31
CA GLY A 103 -0.65 -20.45 -3.80
C GLY A 103 -0.31 -18.95 -3.88
N ILE A 104 0.73 -18.45 -3.19
CA ILE A 104 1.20 -17.07 -3.40
C ILE A 104 2.12 -17.02 -4.61
N LYS A 105 3.04 -17.99 -4.72
CA LYS A 105 3.95 -18.07 -5.87
C LYS A 105 3.18 -18.18 -7.18
N GLN A 106 2.17 -19.05 -7.23
CA GLN A 106 1.31 -19.23 -8.40
C GLN A 106 0.58 -17.93 -8.77
N ARG A 107 -0.09 -17.26 -7.81
CA ARG A 107 -0.76 -15.97 -8.09
C ARG A 107 0.21 -14.90 -8.56
N PHE A 108 1.42 -14.86 -7.99
CA PHE A 108 2.44 -13.90 -8.39
C PHE A 108 2.97 -14.18 -9.80
N GLU A 109 3.09 -15.45 -10.17
CA GLU A 109 3.46 -15.89 -11.52
C GLU A 109 2.38 -15.53 -12.53
N GLU A 110 1.13 -15.92 -12.28
CA GLU A 110 -0.03 -15.60 -13.13
C GLU A 110 -0.20 -14.08 -13.32
N PHE A 111 -0.05 -13.30 -12.25
CA PHE A 111 -0.10 -11.84 -12.30
C PHE A 111 1.11 -11.27 -13.06
N SER A 112 2.32 -11.77 -12.80
CA SER A 112 3.54 -11.33 -13.50
C SER A 112 3.45 -11.58 -15.00
N GLU A 113 2.92 -12.73 -15.42
CA GLU A 113 2.74 -13.06 -16.83
C GLU A 113 1.68 -12.19 -17.50
N ALA A 114 0.55 -11.96 -16.83
CA ALA A 114 -0.49 -11.05 -17.32
C ALA A 114 0.05 -9.61 -17.46
N ALA A 115 0.86 -9.15 -16.50
CA ALA A 115 1.46 -7.82 -16.53
C ALA A 115 2.47 -7.67 -17.67
N GLU A 116 3.32 -8.68 -17.91
CA GLU A 116 4.25 -8.70 -19.04
C GLU A 116 3.51 -8.70 -20.39
N ALA A 117 2.45 -9.50 -20.52
CA ALA A 117 1.61 -9.53 -21.72
C ALA A 117 0.92 -8.18 -21.98
N ALA A 118 0.32 -7.58 -20.96
CA ALA A 118 -0.30 -6.26 -21.04
C ALA A 118 0.71 -5.18 -21.42
N HIS A 119 1.92 -5.21 -20.83
CA HIS A 119 2.98 -4.26 -21.14
C HIS A 119 3.44 -4.33 -22.61
N LYS A 120 3.59 -5.55 -23.16
CA LYS A 120 3.92 -5.72 -24.59
C LYS A 120 2.86 -5.11 -25.51
N ARG A 121 1.58 -5.21 -25.16
CA ARG A 121 0.48 -4.64 -25.97
C ARG A 121 0.48 -3.12 -25.98
N ILE A 122 0.96 -2.47 -24.93
CA ILE A 122 0.96 -1.01 -24.79
C ILE A 122 2.34 -0.35 -25.03
N GLU A 123 3.36 -1.13 -25.41
CA GLU A 123 4.74 -0.65 -25.54
C GLU A 123 4.87 0.52 -26.54
N HIS A 124 4.01 0.54 -27.55
CA HIS A 124 3.93 1.56 -28.58
C HIS A 124 3.34 2.91 -28.11
N ILE A 125 2.69 2.96 -26.93
CA ILE A 125 2.09 4.17 -26.37
C ILE A 125 3.19 5.02 -25.70
N PRO A 126 3.20 6.37 -25.79
CA PRO A 126 4.20 7.19 -25.12
C PRO A 126 4.19 7.04 -23.59
N LYS A 127 5.35 7.16 -22.95
CA LYS A 127 5.43 7.19 -21.47
C LYS A 127 4.65 8.42 -20.96
N GLY A 128 3.81 8.22 -19.93
CA GLY A 128 2.89 9.24 -19.41
C GLY A 128 1.41 8.93 -19.68
N GLU A 129 1.11 8.27 -20.80
CA GLU A 129 -0.27 7.92 -21.20
C GLU A 129 -0.60 6.43 -20.99
N ARG A 130 0.36 5.65 -20.47
CA ARG A 130 0.30 4.18 -20.42
C ARG A 130 -0.60 3.62 -19.34
N LEU A 131 -0.90 4.35 -18.27
CA LEU A 131 -1.53 3.78 -17.08
C LEU A 131 -2.93 3.22 -17.38
N VAL A 132 -3.81 4.02 -17.96
CA VAL A 132 -5.19 3.60 -18.27
C VAL A 132 -5.22 2.48 -19.34
N PRO A 133 -4.48 2.58 -20.45
CA PRO A 133 -4.34 1.47 -21.40
C PRO A 133 -3.78 0.19 -20.77
N TRP A 134 -2.77 0.31 -19.90
CA TRP A 134 -2.18 -0.82 -19.21
C TRP A 134 -3.20 -1.51 -18.30
N LEU A 135 -3.94 -0.76 -17.49
CA LEU A 135 -4.99 -1.31 -16.62
C LEU A 135 -6.07 -2.04 -17.42
N ARG A 136 -6.45 -1.50 -18.60
CA ARG A 136 -7.42 -2.14 -19.48
C ARG A 136 -6.90 -3.46 -20.06
N GLU A 137 -5.67 -3.49 -20.56
CA GLU A 137 -5.08 -4.72 -21.08
C GLU A 137 -4.82 -5.75 -19.97
N MET A 138 -4.42 -5.30 -18.79
CA MET A 138 -4.23 -6.14 -17.61
C MET A 138 -5.54 -6.81 -17.19
N GLY A 139 -6.65 -6.05 -17.14
CA GLY A 139 -7.97 -6.61 -16.83
C GLY A 139 -8.41 -7.69 -17.82
N LYS A 140 -8.12 -7.51 -19.12
CA LYS A 140 -8.38 -8.54 -20.14
C LYS A 140 -7.54 -9.79 -19.90
N GLU A 141 -6.24 -9.64 -19.66
CA GLU A 141 -5.32 -10.76 -19.44
C GLU A 141 -5.67 -11.56 -18.17
N LEU A 142 -6.08 -10.87 -17.10
CA LEU A 142 -6.54 -11.52 -15.86
C LEU A 142 -7.88 -12.23 -16.05
N SER A 143 -8.83 -11.61 -16.76
CA SER A 143 -10.12 -12.22 -17.07
C SER A 143 -10.00 -13.50 -17.89
N VAL A 144 -9.10 -13.53 -18.90
CA VAL A 144 -8.80 -14.74 -19.68
C VAL A 144 -8.26 -15.87 -18.80
N ARG A 145 -7.56 -15.54 -17.71
CA ARG A 145 -7.01 -16.49 -16.73
C ARG A 145 -8.02 -16.91 -15.66
N GLY A 146 -9.27 -16.43 -15.73
CA GLY A 146 -10.31 -16.72 -14.74
C GLY A 146 -10.08 -16.02 -13.40
N ILE A 147 -9.29 -14.96 -13.38
CA ILE A 147 -9.01 -14.15 -12.20
C ILE A 147 -9.93 -12.94 -12.22
N GLU A 148 -10.88 -12.86 -11.29
CA GLU A 148 -11.70 -11.66 -11.08
C GLU A 148 -10.87 -10.53 -10.47
N VAL A 149 -11.08 -9.32 -10.98
CA VAL A 149 -10.32 -8.10 -10.64
C VAL A 149 -11.27 -6.99 -10.26
#